data_AF-A0A5B9FZP3-F1
#
_entry.id   AF-A0A5B9FZP3-F1
#
_cell.length_a   1.000
_cell.length_b   1.000
_cell.length_c   1.000
_cell.angle_alpha   90.00
_cell.angle_beta   90.00
_cell.angle_gamma   90.00
#
_symmetry.space_group_name_H-M   'P 1'
#
loop_
_entity.id
_entity.type
_entity.pdbx_description
1 polymer ?
#
loop_
_entity_poly.entity_id
_entity_poly.type
_entity_poly.pdbx_seq_one_letter_code
_entity_poly.pdbx_strand_id
1 'polypeptide(L)'
;MWFSKKHREPINPFSYHESGFSFNEEHINWNDIRRVIAFKEDLITVDCIYITIELETDEYFSIHEDTPWYDEFMKKLEENIQISQTWFSDVAFPPFERNETVIYDKSKITFNQ
;
A
#
# COMPACT_ATOMS: atom_id res chain seq x y z
N MET A 1 -2.54 -41.74 8.72
CA MET A 1 -2.94 -40.58 9.55
C MET A 1 -2.39 -39.33 8.88
N TRP A 2 -3.25 -38.52 8.28
CA TRP A 2 -2.86 -37.22 7.71
C TRP A 2 -3.00 -36.19 8.83
N PHE A 3 -1.91 -35.53 9.18
CA PHE A 3 -1.98 -34.38 10.08
C PHE A 3 -2.71 -33.25 9.35
N SER A 4 -3.96 -32.97 9.71
CA SER A 4 -4.57 -31.68 9.39
C SER A 4 -3.77 -30.61 10.13
N LYS A 5 -2.77 -30.03 9.46
CA LYS A 5 -2.29 -28.71 9.83
C LYS A 5 -3.51 -27.81 9.80
N LYS A 6 -3.95 -27.31 10.95
CA LYS A 6 -4.96 -26.25 11.01
C LYS A 6 -4.36 -25.07 10.27
N HIS A 7 -4.82 -24.81 9.05
CA HIS A 7 -4.53 -23.57 8.35
C HIS A 7 -5.01 -22.45 9.26
N ARG A 8 -4.07 -21.70 9.84
CA ARG A 8 -4.41 -20.47 10.55
C ARG A 8 -4.40 -19.41 9.47
N GLU A 9 -5.56 -18.84 9.20
CA GLU A 9 -5.62 -17.63 8.39
C GLU A 9 -4.66 -16.59 8.99
N PRO A 10 -3.93 -15.85 8.14
CA PRO A 10 -3.11 -14.76 8.64
C PRO A 10 -3.98 -13.76 9.43
N ILE A 11 -3.41 -13.16 10.47
CA ILE A 11 -4.11 -12.21 11.34
C ILE A 11 -3.96 -10.81 10.73
N ASN A 12 -5.06 -10.12 10.48
CA ASN A 12 -5.04 -8.75 9.97
C ASN A 12 -4.29 -7.84 10.97
N PRO A 13 -3.12 -7.28 10.61
CA PRO A 13 -2.35 -6.38 11.46
C PRO A 13 -2.93 -4.97 11.44
N PHE A 14 -3.89 -4.69 10.54
CA PHE A 14 -4.52 -3.39 10.40
C PHE A 14 -5.75 -3.25 11.29
N SER A 15 -5.87 -2.08 11.90
CA SER A 15 -7.10 -1.59 12.52
C SER A 15 -7.27 -0.13 12.11
N TYR A 16 -8.45 0.23 11.62
CA TYR A 16 -8.69 1.56 11.05
C TYR A 16 -9.39 2.48 12.05
N HIS A 17 -8.96 3.73 12.06
CA HIS A 17 -9.50 4.82 12.88
C HIS A 17 -9.78 6.04 11.99
N GLU A 18 -10.47 7.04 12.54
CA GLU A 18 -10.81 8.26 11.77
C GLU A 18 -9.55 9.01 11.30
N SER A 19 -8.52 9.13 12.14
CA SER A 19 -7.31 9.90 11.82
C SER A 19 -6.18 9.07 11.20
N GLY A 20 -6.34 7.74 11.11
CA GLY A 20 -5.22 6.86 10.76
C GLY A 20 -5.55 5.37 10.84
N PHE A 21 -4.51 4.57 10.99
CA PHE A 21 -4.60 3.12 11.16
C PHE A 21 -3.50 2.63 12.10
N SER A 22 -3.74 1.50 12.75
CA SER A 22 -2.69 0.76 13.45
C SER A 22 -2.09 -0.29 12.53
N PHE A 23 -0.76 -0.47 12.60
CA PHE A 23 -0.03 -1.55 11.93
C PHE A 23 1.02 -2.11 12.90
N ASN A 24 0.97 -3.41 13.21
CA ASN A 24 1.86 -4.04 14.20
C ASN A 24 1.91 -3.31 15.56
N GLU A 25 0.74 -2.89 16.07
CA GLU A 25 0.58 -2.17 17.35
C GLU A 25 1.03 -0.70 17.35
N GLU A 26 1.58 -0.20 16.24
CA GLU A 26 1.92 1.22 16.08
C GLU A 26 0.78 1.97 15.38
N HIS A 27 0.40 3.12 15.92
CA HIS A 27 -0.62 3.99 15.31
C HIS A 27 0.03 4.99 14.38
N ILE A 28 -0.43 5.01 13.12
CA ILE A 28 0.04 5.89 12.05
C ILE A 28 -1.12 6.79 11.63
N ASN A 29 -0.95 8.12 11.68
CA ASN A 29 -1.96 9.00 11.12
C ASN A 29 -1.83 9.08 9.60
N TRP A 30 -2.96 9.27 8.90
CA TRP A 30 -2.95 9.49 7.45
C TRP A 30 -2.09 10.69 7.05
N ASN A 31 -2.08 11.72 7.90
CA ASN A 31 -1.26 12.91 7.72
C ASN A 31 0.25 12.64 7.92
N ASP A 32 0.64 11.54 8.56
CA ASP A 32 2.06 11.22 8.77
C ASP A 32 2.66 10.52 7.53
N ILE A 33 1.83 10.18 6.53
CA ILE A 33 2.29 9.64 5.25
C ILE A 33 2.96 10.76 4.45
N ARG A 34 4.23 10.59 4.13
CA ARG A 34 5.01 11.49 3.29
C ARG A 34 4.83 11.16 1.81
N ARG A 35 4.97 9.88 1.46
CA ARG A 35 4.85 9.38 0.08
C ARG A 35 4.18 8.02 0.06
N VAL A 36 3.45 7.77 -1.02
CA VAL A 36 3.04 6.43 -1.41
C VAL A 36 3.67 6.13 -2.75
N ILE A 37 4.41 5.02 -2.80
CA ILE A 37 5.12 4.56 -3.98
C ILE A 37 4.49 3.23 -4.40
N ALA A 38 4.08 3.13 -5.65
CA ALA A 38 3.58 1.91 -6.23
C ALA A 38 4.56 1.43 -7.30
N PHE A 39 4.80 0.13 -7.37
CA PHE A 39 5.59 -0.49 -8.42
C PHE A 39 5.10 -1.91 -8.62
N LYS A 40 5.48 -2.54 -9.73
CA LYS A 40 5.20 -3.96 -9.94
C LYS A 40 6.47 -4.77 -10.00
N GLU A 41 6.41 -6.00 -9.50
CA GLU A 41 7.34 -7.05 -9.86
C GLU A 41 6.67 -7.94 -10.91
N ASP A 42 7.01 -7.68 -12.16
CA ASP A 42 6.49 -8.39 -13.32
C ASP A 42 7.63 -9.22 -13.93
N LEU A 43 7.63 -10.50 -13.59
CA LEU A 43 8.56 -11.52 -14.06
C LEU A 43 7.78 -12.59 -14.83
N ILE A 44 8.49 -13.54 -15.44
CA ILE A 44 7.87 -14.61 -16.26
C ILE A 44 6.72 -15.34 -15.54
N THR A 45 6.80 -15.50 -14.23
CA THR A 45 5.80 -16.21 -13.40
C THR A 45 5.27 -15.39 -12.23
N VAL A 46 5.60 -14.10 -12.17
CA VAL A 46 5.21 -13.22 -11.07
C VAL A 46 4.57 -12.00 -11.71
N ASP A 47 3.34 -11.70 -11.34
CA ASP A 47 2.66 -10.45 -11.68
C ASP A 47 2.11 -9.96 -10.34
N CYS A 48 2.72 -8.91 -9.78
CA CYS A 48 2.41 -8.48 -8.43
C CYS A 48 2.70 -6.98 -8.25
N ILE A 49 1.69 -6.20 -7.86
CA ILE A 49 1.83 -4.80 -7.47
C ILE A 49 2.19 -4.69 -5.99
N TYR A 50 3.16 -3.85 -5.72
CA TYR A 50 3.63 -3.46 -4.39
C TYR A 50 3.26 -2.01 -4.11
N ILE A 51 2.87 -1.74 -2.87
CA ILE A 51 2.58 -0.42 -2.34
C ILE A 51 3.49 -0.20 -1.14
N THR A 52 4.36 0.79 -1.24
CA THR A 52 5.24 1.25 -0.17
C THR A 52 4.71 2.56 0.41
N ILE A 53 4.49 2.56 1.72
CA ILE A 53 4.12 3.73 2.49
C ILE A 53 5.37 4.25 3.18
N GLU A 54 5.76 5.49 2.88
CA GLU A 54 6.82 6.19 3.60
C GLU A 54 6.21 7.23 4.54
N LEU A 55 6.67 7.21 5.79
CA LEU A 55 6.27 8.15 6.82
C LEU A 55 7.20 9.36 6.89
N GLU A 56 6.76 10.42 7.57
CA GLU A 56 7.59 11.60 7.85
C GLU A 56 8.81 11.27 8.74
N THR A 57 8.76 10.18 9.50
CA THR A 57 9.85 9.68 10.36
C THR A 57 10.96 8.95 9.59
N ASP A 58 10.90 8.90 8.25
CA ASP A 58 11.73 8.06 7.37
C ASP A 58 11.53 6.55 7.52
N GLU A 59 10.60 6.11 8.39
CA GLU A 59 10.13 4.74 8.43
C GLU A 59 9.26 4.43 7.22
N TYR A 60 9.27 3.17 6.79
CA TYR A 60 8.45 2.71 5.69
C TYR A 60 8.01 1.27 5.89
N PHE A 61 6.87 0.93 5.30
CA PHE A 61 6.41 -0.44 5.19
C PHE A 61 5.86 -0.69 3.79
N SER A 62 5.77 -1.96 3.40
CA SER A 62 5.26 -2.35 2.09
C SER A 62 4.26 -3.49 2.22
N ILE A 63 3.21 -3.41 1.41
CA ILE A 63 2.24 -4.48 1.17
C ILE A 63 2.21 -4.78 -0.33
N HIS A 64 1.63 -5.90 -0.72
CA HIS A 64 1.49 -6.29 -2.11
C HIS A 64 0.13 -6.90 -2.38
N GLU A 65 -0.28 -7.00 -3.66
CA GLU A 65 -1.63 -7.40 -4.05
C GLU A 65 -2.08 -8.77 -3.51
N ASP A 66 -1.15 -9.72 -3.39
CA ASP A 66 -1.44 -11.05 -2.81
C ASP A 66 -1.63 -11.03 -1.27
N THR A 67 -1.42 -9.89 -0.61
CA THR A 67 -1.68 -9.77 0.83
C THR A 67 -3.19 -9.79 1.08
N PRO A 68 -3.73 -10.65 1.97
CA PRO A 68 -5.18 -10.82 2.14
C PRO A 68 -6.00 -9.56 2.49
N TRP A 69 -5.34 -8.48 2.94
CA TRP A 69 -5.99 -7.21 3.31
C TRP A 69 -5.59 -6.05 2.40
N TYR A 70 -4.92 -6.34 1.29
CA TYR A 70 -4.46 -5.32 0.34
C TYR A 70 -5.61 -4.44 -0.15
N ASP A 71 -6.70 -5.04 -0.64
CA ASP A 71 -7.86 -4.30 -1.15
C ASP A 71 -8.51 -3.42 -0.09
N GLU A 72 -8.61 -3.92 1.15
CA GLU A 72 -9.16 -3.16 2.27
C GLU A 72 -8.26 -1.96 2.61
N PHE A 73 -6.95 -2.17 2.66
CA PHE A 73 -5.98 -1.11 2.91
C PHE A 73 -6.00 -0.06 1.80
N MET A 74 -5.98 -0.46 0.53
CA MET A 74 -6.01 0.46 -0.60
C MET A 74 -7.28 1.29 -0.63
N LYS A 75 -8.43 0.69 -0.36
CA LYS A 75 -9.69 1.42 -0.21
C LYS A 75 -9.60 2.46 0.92
N LYS A 76 -9.06 2.09 2.08
CA LYS A 76 -8.91 3.01 3.22
C LYS A 76 -7.90 4.12 2.93
N LEU A 77 -6.86 3.82 2.19
CA LEU A 77 -5.88 4.80 1.72
C LEU A 77 -6.55 5.83 0.79
N GLU A 78 -7.27 5.37 -0.23
CA GLU A 78 -8.00 6.23 -1.19
C GLU A 78 -9.10 7.09 -0.54
N GLU A 79 -9.75 6.58 0.52
CA GLU A 79 -10.74 7.33 1.30
C GLU A 79 -10.13 8.51 2.08
N ASN A 80 -8.84 8.43 2.44
CA ASN A 80 -8.21 9.38 3.37
C ASN A 80 -7.10 10.24 2.74
N ILE A 81 -6.49 9.79 1.64
CA ILE A 81 -5.48 10.55 0.90
C ILE A 81 -5.77 10.55 -0.60
N GLN A 82 -5.51 11.68 -1.25
CA GLN A 82 -5.74 11.83 -2.69
C GLN A 82 -4.55 11.26 -3.49
N ILE A 83 -4.64 9.99 -3.87
CA ILE A 83 -3.68 9.37 -4.79
C ILE A 83 -4.03 9.67 -6.26
N SER A 84 -3.05 9.56 -7.16
CA SER A 84 -3.24 9.75 -8.61
C SER A 84 -4.30 8.80 -9.17
N GLN A 85 -5.30 9.29 -9.91
CA GLN A 85 -6.37 8.44 -10.45
C GLN A 85 -5.92 7.49 -11.58
N THR A 86 -4.77 7.77 -12.20
CA THR A 86 -4.20 6.94 -13.28
C THR A 86 -3.16 5.94 -12.78
N TRP A 87 -2.91 5.94 -11.46
CA TRP A 87 -1.76 5.26 -10.85
C TRP A 87 -1.62 3.81 -11.29
N PHE A 88 -2.74 3.08 -11.35
CA PHE A 88 -2.71 1.66 -11.68
C PHE A 88 -2.19 1.42 -13.10
N SER A 89 -2.62 2.21 -14.08
CA SER A 89 -2.15 2.07 -15.46
C SER A 89 -0.67 2.46 -15.60
N ASP A 90 -0.25 3.49 -14.87
CA ASP A 90 1.13 3.96 -14.85
C ASP A 90 2.10 2.91 -14.26
N VAL A 91 1.62 2.11 -13.31
CA VAL A 91 2.37 1.00 -12.70
C VAL A 91 2.28 -0.29 -13.53
N ALA A 92 1.08 -0.65 -14.01
CA ALA A 92 0.82 -1.91 -14.69
C ALA A 92 1.47 -1.98 -16.10
N PHE A 93 1.79 -0.84 -16.74
CA PHE A 93 2.30 -0.82 -18.10
C PHE A 93 3.53 0.07 -18.27
N PRO A 94 4.51 -0.34 -19.11
CA PRO A 94 4.54 -1.57 -19.93
C PRO A 94 4.83 -2.85 -19.12
N PRO A 95 4.55 -4.06 -19.67
CA PRO A 95 4.84 -5.35 -19.04
C PRO A 95 6.36 -5.55 -18.82
N PHE A 96 6.72 -6.30 -17.78
CA PHE A 96 8.09 -6.64 -17.35
C PHE A 96 8.98 -5.45 -16.94
N GLU A 97 8.43 -4.25 -16.82
CA GLU A 97 9.10 -3.08 -16.27
C GLU A 97 8.62 -2.82 -14.83
N ARG A 98 9.53 -2.42 -13.94
CA ARG A 98 9.19 -2.19 -12.53
C ARG A 98 8.19 -1.04 -12.32
N ASN A 99 8.18 -0.05 -13.23
CA ASN A 99 7.28 1.12 -13.22
C ASN A 99 7.08 1.75 -11.84
N GLU A 100 8.18 2.11 -11.18
CA GLU A 100 8.13 2.80 -9.89
C GLU A 100 7.50 4.19 -10.03
N THR A 101 6.35 4.36 -9.37
CA THR A 101 5.48 5.51 -9.51
C THR A 101 5.17 6.08 -8.14
N VAL A 102 5.44 7.36 -7.93
CA VAL A 102 4.98 8.07 -6.72
C VAL A 102 3.52 8.44 -6.92
N ILE A 103 2.61 7.71 -6.27
CA ILE A 103 1.16 7.85 -6.45
C ILE A 103 0.54 8.87 -5.49
N TYR A 104 1.28 9.22 -4.44
CA TYR A 104 1.00 10.33 -3.53
C TYR A 104 2.32 10.93 -3.02
N ASP A 105 2.38 12.25 -2.95
CA ASP A 105 3.50 12.99 -2.39
C ASP A 105 2.96 14.20 -1.64
N LYS A 106 3.06 14.17 -0.31
CA LYS A 106 2.54 15.22 0.58
C LYS A 106 3.11 16.60 0.22
N SER A 107 4.36 16.67 -0.25
CA SER A 107 5.01 17.93 -0.64
C SER A 107 4.44 18.56 -1.90
N LYS A 108 3.77 17.76 -2.75
CA LYS A 108 3.16 18.20 -4.01
C LYS A 108 1.69 18.59 -3.87
N ILE A 109 1.10 18.38 -2.70
CA ILE A 109 -0.25 18.87 -2.38
C ILE A 109 -0.16 20.38 -2.19
N THR A 110 -0.29 21.09 -3.31
CA THR A 110 -0.39 22.54 -3.30
C THR A 110 -1.81 22.89 -2.89
N PHE A 111 -1.98 23.45 -1.69
CA PHE A 111 -3.21 24.16 -1.37
C PHE A 111 -3.26 25.40 -2.25
N ASN A 112 -4.09 25.38 -3.30
CA ASN A 112 -4.50 26.64 -3.93
C ASN A 112 -5.28 27.42 -2.86
N GLN A 113 -4.62 28.41 -2.26
CA GLN A 113 -5.24 29.46 -1.46
C GLN A 113 -6.10 30.36 -2.34
#